data_AF-A0A090GSY6-F1
#
_entry.id   AF-A0A090GSY6-F1
#
_cell.length_a   1.000
_cell.length_b   1.000
_cell.length_c   1.000
_cell.angle_alpha   90.00
_cell.angle_beta   90.00
_cell.angle_gamma   90.00
#
_symmetry.space_group_name_H-M   'P 1'
#
loop_
_entity.id
_entity.type
_entity.pdbx_description
1 polymer ?
#
loop_
_entity_poly.entity_id
_entity_poly.type
_entity_poly.pdbx_seq_one_letter_code
_entity_poly.pdbx_strand_id
1 'polypeptide(L)'
;MAEELKREHQLMSLRMQLLAWSGDPYVLIEFESGGSSKKNWKLPASMLGISQEGRSSLPQGPHLPHALADEIAATANKNARTGSSEPLWLHLIRPYGLLGAMPWERLLGDVVNRPILRLPDFLERSKEDPDTLEIAVCFDPSIEGDHFADFRRVHDVICSAFDAPRAQIVAHLFTTPKIAEHFGTYPIPRLKIHSLGEERIETESGLTGFPSFSPWLGWIESVLRNEALDAVHFICPTESSDERSNLLLRASPGRDAAQSLTAVYPSEVASFLQRTGAWAALFSPPQGSGTEESCRYFADSLAQIRPGPVLYHEFDDDIEQVRNRLDKVYQFLFASDPSEAPQLHEDFLYCQPALVSDYENWDSGRNEVPPRASVTQRVWARLSQQSDLIPDYRLSEAPAWTSAAQRFVEKASLDSHRFLRSAQGSFLDEAVSSSAMSANNVVQSTLSDIQKIIDQHVLPSKDD
;
A
#
# COMPACT_ATOMS: atom_id res chain seq x y z
N MET A 1 -13.33 -9.28 6.65
CA MET A 1 -12.23 -9.78 7.49
C MET A 1 -11.89 -8.78 8.58
N ALA A 2 -11.99 -7.49 8.29
CA ALA A 2 -11.89 -6.40 9.28
C ALA A 2 -12.62 -6.62 10.63
N GLU A 3 -13.85 -7.15 10.66
CA GLU A 3 -14.55 -7.46 11.94
C GLU A 3 -13.80 -8.45 12.83
N GLU A 4 -13.13 -9.42 12.21
CA GLU A 4 -12.34 -10.42 12.92
C GLU A 4 -11.06 -9.81 13.46
N LEU A 5 -10.34 -9.01 12.66
CA LEU A 5 -9.19 -8.21 13.13
C LEU A 5 -9.57 -7.29 14.30
N LYS A 6 -10.73 -6.61 14.20
CA LYS A 6 -11.23 -5.74 15.26
C LYS A 6 -11.49 -6.50 16.56
N ARG A 7 -12.02 -7.71 16.47
CA ARG A 7 -12.27 -8.55 17.65
C ARG A 7 -10.98 -9.15 18.20
N GLU A 8 -10.11 -9.65 17.33
CA GLU A 8 -8.83 -10.26 17.67
C GLU A 8 -7.94 -9.24 18.37
N HIS A 9 -7.67 -8.10 17.77
CA HIS A 9 -6.82 -7.05 18.38
C HIS A 9 -7.59 -6.06 19.28
N GLN A 10 -8.90 -6.30 19.48
CA GLN A 10 -9.80 -5.44 20.27
C GLN A 10 -9.73 -3.95 19.87
N LEU A 11 -9.64 -3.68 18.58
CA LEU A 11 -9.31 -2.36 18.03
C LEU A 11 -10.33 -1.30 18.44
N MET A 12 -9.83 -0.06 18.54
CA MET A 12 -10.65 1.14 18.51
C MET A 12 -10.85 1.57 17.06
N SER A 13 -12.08 1.62 16.58
CA SER A 13 -12.35 1.88 15.17
C SER A 13 -13.55 2.77 14.90
N LEU A 14 -13.47 3.55 13.83
CA LEU A 14 -14.61 4.18 13.17
C LEU A 14 -15.05 3.32 11.99
N ARG A 15 -16.18 2.66 12.16
CA ARG A 15 -16.89 1.98 11.08
C ARG A 15 -17.69 3.00 10.28
N MET A 16 -17.42 3.11 8.99
CA MET A 16 -18.00 4.15 8.14
C MET A 16 -18.71 3.53 6.95
N GLN A 17 -19.95 3.92 6.70
CA GLN A 17 -20.76 3.39 5.61
C GLN A 17 -21.49 4.50 4.87
N LEU A 18 -21.44 4.46 3.54
CA LEU A 18 -22.25 5.32 2.69
C LEU A 18 -23.59 4.62 2.39
N LEU A 19 -24.70 5.28 2.73
CA LEU A 19 -26.04 4.76 2.53
C LEU A 19 -26.78 5.65 1.55
N ALA A 20 -26.89 5.17 0.31
CA ALA A 20 -27.66 5.79 -0.77
C ALA A 20 -28.99 5.04 -0.91
N TRP A 21 -30.02 5.51 -0.19
CA TRP A 21 -31.41 5.08 -0.42
C TRP A 21 -32.05 6.10 -1.37
N SER A 22 -33.34 5.98 -1.72
CA SER A 22 -34.02 6.80 -2.75
C SER A 22 -34.19 8.32 -2.41
N GLY A 23 -33.13 8.97 -1.94
CA GLY A 23 -33.03 10.35 -1.50
C GLY A 23 -31.56 10.74 -1.30
N ASP A 24 -31.31 11.74 -0.46
CA ASP A 24 -29.95 12.21 -0.24
C ASP A 24 -29.07 11.16 0.46
N PRO A 25 -27.86 10.88 -0.06
CA PRO A 25 -26.95 9.93 0.56
C PRO A 25 -26.55 10.43 1.95
N TYR A 26 -26.46 9.51 2.91
CA TYR A 26 -25.98 9.80 4.25
C TYR A 26 -24.82 8.89 4.62
N VAL A 27 -23.94 9.39 5.47
CA VAL A 27 -22.85 8.62 6.06
C VAL A 27 -23.27 8.20 7.46
N LEU A 28 -23.15 6.91 7.73
CA LEU A 28 -23.24 6.35 9.07
C LEU A 28 -21.81 6.15 9.57
N ILE A 29 -21.49 6.77 10.71
CA ILE A 29 -20.23 6.60 11.42
C ILE A 29 -20.55 5.92 12.74
N GLU A 30 -19.91 4.81 13.04
CA GLU A 30 -20.08 4.04 14.27
C GLU A 30 -18.71 3.86 14.93
N PHE A 31 -18.58 4.32 16.17
CA PHE A 31 -17.40 4.09 16.98
C PHE A 31 -17.54 2.74 17.68
N GLU A 32 -16.57 1.87 17.46
CA GLU A 32 -16.46 0.54 18.06
C GLU A 32 -15.17 0.46 18.89
N SER A 33 -15.23 -0.22 20.03
CA SER A 33 -14.05 -0.54 20.84
C SER A 33 -14.28 -1.86 21.58
N GLY A 34 -13.28 -2.75 21.53
CA GLY A 34 -13.36 -4.08 22.13
C GLY A 34 -14.50 -4.92 21.55
N GLY A 35 -14.79 -4.77 20.25
CA GLY A 35 -15.86 -5.50 19.55
C GLY A 35 -17.28 -5.06 19.91
N SER A 36 -17.46 -3.91 20.56
CA SER A 36 -18.78 -3.35 20.89
C SER A 36 -18.94 -1.93 20.38
N SER A 37 -20.11 -1.64 19.81
CA SER A 37 -20.54 -0.28 19.46
C SER A 37 -20.67 0.59 20.71
N LYS A 38 -20.09 1.79 20.67
CA LYS A 38 -20.15 2.76 21.78
C LYS A 38 -20.99 3.99 21.44
N LYS A 39 -20.93 4.45 20.19
CA LYS A 39 -21.62 5.64 19.73
C LYS A 39 -21.81 5.60 18.22
N ASN A 40 -22.89 6.20 17.72
CA ASN A 40 -23.15 6.35 16.30
C ASN A 40 -23.48 7.80 15.95
N TRP A 41 -23.17 8.17 14.71
CA TRP A 41 -23.49 9.45 14.11
C TRP A 41 -24.04 9.20 12.71
N LYS A 42 -25.04 10.00 12.35
CA LYS A 42 -25.65 9.98 11.03
C LYS A 42 -25.68 11.41 10.50
N LEU A 43 -25.09 11.62 9.33
CA LEU A 43 -25.01 12.93 8.69
C LEU A 43 -25.22 12.81 7.18
N PRO A 44 -25.83 13.82 6.53
CA PRO A 44 -25.87 13.90 5.07
C PRO A 44 -24.46 13.88 4.48
N ALA A 45 -24.24 13.14 3.39
CA ALA A 45 -22.94 13.08 2.73
C ALA A 45 -22.50 14.46 2.18
N SER A 46 -23.46 15.33 1.87
CA SER A 46 -23.21 16.73 1.47
C SER A 46 -22.51 17.55 2.56
N MET A 47 -22.70 17.23 3.85
CA MET A 47 -21.96 17.85 4.94
C MET A 47 -20.47 17.46 4.98
N LEU A 48 -20.08 16.45 4.21
CA LEU A 48 -18.69 16.03 4.03
C LEU A 48 -18.10 16.51 2.70
N GLY A 49 -18.88 17.26 1.91
CA GLY A 49 -18.51 17.66 0.55
C GLY A 49 -18.67 16.58 -0.51
N ILE A 50 -19.40 15.49 -0.21
CA ILE A 50 -19.74 14.43 -1.16
C ILE A 50 -21.10 14.78 -1.79
N SER A 51 -21.11 15.07 -3.10
CA SER A 51 -22.35 15.30 -3.85
C SER A 51 -22.85 14.03 -4.55
N GLN A 52 -24.11 14.06 -5.00
CA GLN A 52 -24.69 12.96 -5.79
C GLN A 52 -23.98 12.75 -7.14
N GLU A 53 -23.32 13.78 -7.68
CA GLU A 53 -22.60 13.70 -8.96
C GLU A 53 -21.23 13.02 -8.84
N GLY A 54 -20.86 12.51 -7.66
CA GLY A 54 -19.60 11.78 -7.48
C GLY A 54 -18.35 12.65 -7.67
N ARG A 55 -18.49 13.97 -7.71
CA ARG A 55 -17.39 14.93 -7.67
C ARG A 55 -17.56 15.83 -6.47
N SER A 56 -16.46 16.15 -5.79
CA SER A 56 -16.49 17.19 -4.77
C SER A 56 -16.92 18.50 -5.42
N SER A 57 -18.18 18.89 -5.18
CA SER A 57 -18.78 20.10 -5.79
C SER A 57 -18.52 21.35 -4.97
N LEU A 58 -17.83 21.22 -3.82
CA LEU A 58 -17.55 22.33 -2.93
C LEU A 58 -16.22 22.99 -3.29
N PRO A 59 -16.18 24.32 -3.47
CA PRO A 59 -14.94 25.07 -3.64
C PRO A 59 -13.94 24.90 -2.48
N GLN A 60 -14.43 24.47 -1.31
CA GLN A 60 -13.66 24.35 -0.07
C GLN A 60 -13.12 22.94 0.18
N GLY A 61 -13.36 21.98 -0.74
CA GLY A 61 -12.95 20.59 -0.57
C GLY A 61 -13.71 19.84 0.54
N PRO A 62 -13.25 18.62 0.90
CA PRO A 62 -13.85 17.83 1.95
C PRO A 62 -13.63 18.49 3.32
N HIS A 63 -14.68 18.51 4.14
CA HIS A 63 -14.63 19.06 5.50
C HIS A 63 -15.43 18.17 6.46
N LEU A 64 -15.09 18.20 7.74
CA LEU A 64 -15.80 17.49 8.80
C LEU A 64 -16.38 18.53 9.78
N PRO A 65 -17.67 18.47 10.16
CA PRO A 65 -18.20 19.39 11.15
C PRO A 65 -17.41 19.30 12.47
N HIS A 66 -16.91 20.43 12.97
CA HIS A 66 -16.07 20.49 14.18
C HIS A 66 -16.71 19.79 15.39
N ALA A 67 -18.02 19.99 15.61
CA ALA A 67 -18.74 19.32 16.70
C ALA A 67 -18.69 17.78 16.59
N LEU A 68 -18.72 17.24 15.38
CA LEU A 68 -18.59 15.79 15.16
C LEU A 68 -17.14 15.32 15.43
N ALA A 69 -16.14 16.07 14.97
CA ALA A 69 -14.73 15.78 15.24
C ALA A 69 -14.43 15.77 16.76
N ASP A 70 -14.92 16.78 17.49
CA ASP A 70 -14.78 16.90 18.94
C ASP A 70 -15.45 15.72 19.67
N GLU A 71 -16.64 15.32 19.23
CA GLU A 71 -17.34 14.17 19.79
C GLU A 71 -16.62 12.85 19.52
N ILE A 72 -16.04 12.68 18.33
CA ILE A 72 -15.21 11.51 17.98
C ILE A 72 -13.97 11.48 18.88
N ALA A 73 -13.26 12.60 19.02
CA ALA A 73 -12.08 12.71 19.88
C ALA A 73 -12.40 12.42 21.35
N ALA A 74 -13.47 12.99 21.89
CA ALA A 74 -13.92 12.70 23.25
C ALA A 74 -14.28 11.22 23.44
N THR A 75 -14.90 10.59 22.43
CA THR A 75 -15.24 9.16 22.46
C THR A 75 -14.00 8.29 22.39
N ALA A 76 -13.02 8.64 21.55
CA ALA A 76 -11.74 7.94 21.44
C ALA A 76 -10.96 8.01 22.76
N ASN A 77 -10.79 9.21 23.33
CA ASN A 77 -10.09 9.41 24.60
C ASN A 77 -10.72 8.66 25.77
N LYS A 78 -12.06 8.54 25.79
CA LYS A 78 -12.78 7.78 26.82
C LYS A 78 -12.57 6.27 26.71
N ASN A 79 -12.35 5.74 25.50
CA ASN A 79 -12.28 4.29 25.25
C ASN A 79 -10.86 3.78 24.93
N ALA A 80 -9.86 4.66 24.91
CA ALA A 80 -8.47 4.29 24.73
C ALA A 80 -7.96 3.43 25.90
N ARG A 81 -7.20 2.39 25.57
CA ARG A 81 -6.65 1.40 26.49
C ARG A 81 -5.17 1.62 26.75
N THR A 82 -4.39 1.90 25.69
CA THR A 82 -2.94 2.13 25.79
C THR A 82 -2.57 3.62 25.81
N GLY A 83 -3.56 4.50 25.70
CA GLY A 83 -3.39 5.96 25.84
C GLY A 83 -3.54 6.71 24.53
N SER A 84 -2.74 7.76 24.36
CA SER A 84 -2.76 8.62 23.16
C SER A 84 -2.00 8.03 21.96
N SER A 85 -1.12 7.06 22.18
CA SER A 85 -0.43 6.33 21.11
C SER A 85 -1.35 5.34 20.40
N GLU A 86 -2.42 4.86 21.06
CA GLU A 86 -3.33 3.86 20.49
C GLU A 86 -3.99 4.41 19.21
N PRO A 87 -3.78 3.77 18.05
CA PRO A 87 -4.32 4.26 16.79
C PRO A 87 -5.84 4.16 16.75
N LEU A 88 -6.47 5.11 16.06
CA LEU A 88 -7.87 5.03 15.64
C LEU A 88 -7.95 4.40 14.26
N TRP A 89 -8.60 3.24 14.16
CA TRP A 89 -8.73 2.51 12.91
C TRP A 89 -9.95 2.94 12.10
N LEU A 90 -9.78 3.29 10.83
CA LEU A 90 -10.89 3.54 9.91
C LEU A 90 -11.28 2.23 9.22
N HIS A 91 -12.54 1.82 9.38
CA HIS A 91 -13.10 0.65 8.72
C HIS A 91 -14.20 1.08 7.75
N LEU A 92 -13.86 1.15 6.46
CA LEU A 92 -14.76 1.57 5.41
C LEU A 92 -15.61 0.38 4.91
N ILE A 93 -16.92 0.44 5.11
CA ILE A 93 -17.88 -0.62 4.77
C ILE A 93 -18.41 -0.43 3.37
N ARG A 94 -18.19 -1.42 2.49
CA ARG A 94 -18.70 -1.36 1.12
C ARG A 94 -20.24 -1.43 1.05
N PRO A 95 -20.87 -0.75 0.07
CA PRO A 95 -20.27 0.28 -0.77
C PRO A 95 -20.03 1.57 0.06
N TYR A 96 -18.83 2.13 0.00
CA TYR A 96 -18.49 3.39 0.69
C TYR A 96 -18.18 4.53 -0.28
N GLY A 97 -18.18 4.29 -1.59
CA GLY A 97 -17.96 5.32 -2.63
C GLY A 97 -16.70 6.14 -2.37
N LEU A 98 -16.83 7.48 -2.42
CA LEU A 98 -15.73 8.42 -2.21
C LEU A 98 -15.23 8.52 -0.76
N LEU A 99 -15.84 7.84 0.21
CA LEU A 99 -15.33 7.88 1.59
C LEU A 99 -13.89 7.35 1.69
N GLY A 100 -13.46 6.48 0.76
CA GLY A 100 -12.07 6.03 0.66
C GLY A 100 -11.09 7.09 0.14
N ALA A 101 -11.55 8.07 -0.61
CA ALA A 101 -10.70 9.16 -1.10
C ALA A 101 -10.60 10.34 -0.12
N MET A 102 -11.48 10.39 0.90
CA MET A 102 -11.47 11.45 1.89
C MET A 102 -10.19 11.44 2.74
N PRO A 103 -9.59 12.61 3.03
CA PRO A 103 -8.42 12.73 3.92
C PRO A 103 -8.85 12.71 5.38
N TRP A 104 -9.35 11.59 5.85
CA TRP A 104 -9.81 11.43 7.23
C TRP A 104 -8.70 11.74 8.24
N GLU A 105 -7.48 11.37 7.92
CA GLU A 105 -6.27 11.59 8.69
C GLU A 105 -6.06 13.10 8.95
N ARG A 106 -6.24 13.95 7.93
CA ARG A 106 -6.23 15.41 8.08
C ARG A 106 -7.42 15.93 8.86
N LEU A 107 -8.62 15.45 8.51
CA LEU A 107 -9.87 15.97 9.06
C LEU A 107 -10.05 15.64 10.55
N LEU A 108 -9.42 14.57 11.02
CA LEU A 108 -9.52 14.10 12.40
C LEU A 108 -8.20 14.23 13.18
N GLY A 109 -7.05 14.19 12.52
CA GLY A 109 -5.73 14.04 13.16
C GLY A 109 -5.44 15.08 14.24
N ASP A 110 -5.69 16.35 13.95
CA ASP A 110 -5.42 17.46 14.88
C ASP A 110 -6.39 17.46 16.09
N VAL A 111 -7.62 16.96 15.90
CA VAL A 111 -8.66 16.97 16.93
C VAL A 111 -8.58 15.73 17.81
N VAL A 112 -8.35 14.56 17.21
CA VAL A 112 -8.26 13.28 17.94
C VAL A 112 -6.88 13.11 18.58
N ASN A 113 -5.84 13.75 18.03
CA ASN A 113 -4.47 13.77 18.55
C ASN A 113 -3.90 12.37 18.83
N ARG A 114 -4.01 11.49 17.84
CA ARG A 114 -3.48 10.12 17.84
C ARG A 114 -3.27 9.65 16.39
N PRO A 115 -2.49 8.58 16.15
CA PRO A 115 -2.38 7.99 14.82
C PRO A 115 -3.74 7.53 14.29
N ILE A 116 -3.98 7.77 13.00
CA ILE A 116 -5.19 7.30 12.30
C ILE A 116 -4.72 6.39 11.17
N LEU A 117 -5.16 5.14 11.21
CA LEU A 117 -4.77 4.10 10.26
C LEU A 117 -6.02 3.49 9.61
N ARG A 118 -5.89 2.91 8.43
CA ARG A 118 -7.00 2.27 7.73
C ARG A 118 -6.91 0.76 7.84
N LEU A 119 -8.03 0.15 8.16
CA LEU A 119 -8.11 -1.28 8.36
C LEU A 119 -8.29 -1.99 7.02
N PRO A 120 -7.41 -2.93 6.65
CA PRO A 120 -7.58 -3.74 5.46
C PRO A 120 -8.75 -4.72 5.59
N ASP A 121 -9.25 -5.18 4.45
CA ASP A 121 -10.25 -6.27 4.41
C ASP A 121 -9.58 -7.62 4.10
N PHE A 122 -8.46 -7.93 4.72
CA PHE A 122 -7.80 -9.25 4.70
C PHE A 122 -7.24 -9.57 6.10
N LEU A 123 -7.10 -10.85 6.47
CA LEU A 123 -6.73 -11.24 7.85
C LEU A 123 -5.22 -11.34 8.07
N GLU A 124 -4.50 -11.82 7.07
CA GLU A 124 -3.11 -12.24 7.27
C GLU A 124 -2.14 -11.10 6.92
N ARG A 125 -1.09 -10.94 7.73
CA ARG A 125 0.07 -10.16 7.35
C ARG A 125 0.80 -10.89 6.22
N SER A 126 1.15 -10.13 5.19
CA SER A 126 2.00 -10.63 4.12
C SER A 126 3.33 -11.14 4.69
N LYS A 127 3.74 -12.37 4.34
CA LYS A 127 5.04 -12.90 4.76
C LYS A 127 6.16 -12.10 4.08
N GLU A 128 7.11 -11.57 4.84
CA GLU A 128 8.21 -10.72 4.34
C GLU A 128 9.56 -11.22 4.89
N ASP A 129 10.66 -10.86 4.22
CA ASP A 129 12.00 -11.01 4.81
C ASP A 129 12.23 -9.85 5.81
N PRO A 130 12.49 -10.12 7.09
CA PRO A 130 12.65 -9.08 8.09
C PRO A 130 13.95 -8.27 7.95
N ASP A 131 14.94 -8.76 7.21
CA ASP A 131 16.29 -8.22 7.14
C ASP A 131 16.61 -7.55 5.79
N THR A 132 15.94 -7.93 4.70
CA THR A 132 16.11 -7.31 3.38
C THR A 132 14.94 -6.39 3.01
N LEU A 133 15.20 -5.43 2.11
CA LEU A 133 14.19 -4.59 1.46
C LEU A 133 14.64 -4.28 0.03
N GLU A 134 14.00 -4.91 -0.95
CA GLU A 134 14.16 -4.57 -2.35
C GLU A 134 12.96 -3.74 -2.82
N ILE A 135 13.20 -2.45 -3.11
CA ILE A 135 12.15 -1.48 -3.45
C ILE A 135 12.34 -0.95 -4.86
N ALA A 136 11.25 -0.88 -5.63
CA ALA A 136 11.22 -0.16 -6.89
C ALA A 136 10.50 1.19 -6.74
N VAL A 137 11.12 2.26 -7.22
CA VAL A 137 10.49 3.56 -7.41
C VAL A 137 10.20 3.71 -8.90
N CYS A 138 8.92 3.73 -9.25
CA CYS A 138 8.44 3.98 -10.60
C CYS A 138 8.10 5.47 -10.70
N PHE A 139 8.89 6.23 -11.44
CA PHE A 139 8.72 7.67 -11.56
C PHE A 139 8.60 8.08 -13.03
N ASP A 140 7.39 8.52 -13.39
CA ASP A 140 7.08 9.08 -14.70
C ASP A 140 6.62 10.53 -14.53
N PRO A 141 7.50 11.53 -14.70
CA PRO A 141 7.19 12.93 -14.45
C PRO A 141 6.11 13.43 -15.40
N SER A 142 5.32 14.41 -14.95
CA SER A 142 4.37 15.10 -15.82
C SER A 142 5.09 15.77 -16.99
N ILE A 143 4.36 15.97 -18.09
CA ILE A 143 4.92 16.56 -19.33
C ILE A 143 5.22 18.04 -19.13
N GLU A 144 4.42 18.74 -18.32
CA GLU A 144 4.44 20.20 -18.17
C GLU A 144 5.04 20.69 -16.83
N GLY A 145 5.51 19.76 -15.98
CA GLY A 145 5.97 20.07 -14.61
C GLY A 145 7.42 20.51 -14.48
N ASP A 146 7.75 21.08 -13.31
CA ASP A 146 9.12 21.36 -12.89
C ASP A 146 9.84 20.06 -12.54
N HIS A 147 10.56 19.51 -13.51
CA HIS A 147 11.36 18.29 -13.34
C HIS A 147 12.38 18.36 -12.20
N PHE A 148 12.86 19.54 -11.82
CA PHE A 148 13.82 19.67 -10.73
C PHE A 148 13.17 19.51 -9.35
N ALA A 149 11.95 20.05 -9.18
CA ALA A 149 11.17 19.84 -7.98
C ALA A 149 10.80 18.35 -7.83
N ASP A 150 10.42 17.69 -8.92
CA ASP A 150 10.10 16.26 -8.88
C ASP A 150 11.34 15.38 -8.63
N PHE A 151 12.50 15.75 -9.18
CA PHE A 151 13.77 15.07 -8.89
C PHE A 151 14.06 15.05 -7.39
N ARG A 152 13.93 16.19 -6.69
CA ARG A 152 14.18 16.25 -5.25
C ARG A 152 13.25 15.33 -4.44
N ARG A 153 11.99 15.21 -4.85
CA ARG A 153 11.02 14.32 -4.20
C ARG A 153 11.35 12.86 -4.40
N VAL A 154 11.73 12.47 -5.61
CA VAL A 154 12.19 11.11 -5.91
C VAL A 154 13.44 10.80 -5.07
N HIS A 155 14.36 11.76 -4.95
CA HIS A 155 15.51 11.65 -4.08
C HIS A 155 15.09 11.46 -2.61
N ASP A 156 14.16 12.25 -2.08
CA ASP A 156 13.67 12.12 -0.70
C ASP A 156 13.00 10.77 -0.44
N VAL A 157 12.23 10.25 -1.41
CA VAL A 157 11.67 8.90 -1.37
C VAL A 157 12.75 7.83 -1.30
N ILE A 158 13.80 7.95 -2.11
CA ILE A 158 14.92 7.02 -2.14
C ILE A 158 15.71 7.08 -0.82
N CYS A 159 15.97 8.28 -0.30
CA CYS A 159 16.63 8.45 1.00
C CYS A 159 15.80 7.85 2.14
N SER A 160 14.50 8.14 2.20
CA SER A 160 13.60 7.57 3.21
C SER A 160 13.57 6.05 3.12
N ALA A 161 13.64 5.49 1.91
CA ALA A 161 13.77 4.06 1.70
C ALA A 161 15.07 3.47 2.26
N PHE A 162 16.20 4.17 2.10
CA PHE A 162 17.48 3.75 2.68
C PHE A 162 17.56 3.93 4.19
N ASP A 163 16.77 4.83 4.77
CA ASP A 163 16.67 5.04 6.21
C ASP A 163 15.69 4.04 6.90
N ALA A 164 15.07 3.14 6.14
CA ALA A 164 14.24 2.07 6.67
C ALA A 164 15.04 1.08 7.55
N PRO A 165 14.46 0.50 8.61
CA PRO A 165 15.17 -0.27 9.63
C PRO A 165 15.51 -1.72 9.21
N ARG A 166 16.08 -1.89 8.02
CA ARG A 166 16.48 -3.19 7.47
C ARG A 166 17.99 -3.37 7.53
N ALA A 167 18.46 -4.61 7.46
CA ALA A 167 19.89 -4.90 7.40
C ALA A 167 20.44 -4.68 5.99
N GLN A 168 19.65 -5.05 4.98
CA GLN A 168 19.95 -4.89 3.57
C GLN A 168 18.85 -4.11 2.84
N ILE A 169 19.21 -3.09 2.06
CA ILE A 169 18.25 -2.32 1.25
C ILE A 169 18.81 -2.18 -0.17
N VAL A 170 18.00 -2.46 -1.18
CA VAL A 170 18.32 -2.24 -2.59
C VAL A 170 17.18 -1.42 -3.20
N ALA A 171 17.52 -0.28 -3.79
CA ALA A 171 16.55 0.57 -4.44
C ALA A 171 16.75 0.55 -5.95
N HIS A 172 15.64 0.46 -6.68
CA HIS A 172 15.60 0.58 -8.13
C HIS A 172 14.82 1.82 -8.52
N LEU A 173 15.39 2.68 -9.36
CA LEU A 173 14.66 3.80 -9.94
C LEU A 173 14.37 3.51 -11.41
N PHE A 174 13.09 3.35 -11.74
CA PHE A 174 12.61 3.23 -13.11
C PHE A 174 12.06 4.58 -13.55
N THR A 175 12.71 5.21 -14.51
CA THR A 175 12.36 6.57 -14.95
C THR A 175 12.77 6.84 -16.40
N THR A 176 12.45 8.03 -16.89
CA THR A 176 12.80 8.46 -18.24
C THR A 176 14.29 8.79 -18.36
N PRO A 177 14.89 8.73 -19.57
CA PRO A 177 16.32 9.01 -19.78
C PRO A 177 16.77 10.36 -19.20
N LYS A 178 15.95 11.42 -19.36
CA LYS A 178 16.24 12.76 -18.84
C LYS A 178 16.41 12.79 -17.32
N ILE A 179 15.57 12.06 -16.58
CA ILE A 179 15.69 11.98 -15.12
C ILE A 179 16.86 11.09 -14.71
N ALA A 180 17.07 9.99 -15.43
CA ALA A 180 18.20 9.10 -15.17
C ALA A 180 19.55 9.83 -15.32
N GLU A 181 19.71 10.71 -16.31
CA GLU A 181 20.90 11.56 -16.48
C GLU A 181 21.16 12.45 -15.26
N HIS A 182 20.11 13.02 -14.65
CA HIS A 182 20.24 13.84 -13.44
C HIS A 182 20.76 13.02 -12.26
N PHE A 183 20.22 11.82 -12.03
CA PHE A 183 20.73 10.92 -10.99
C PHE A 183 22.14 10.39 -11.30
N GLY A 184 22.53 10.29 -12.58
CA GLY A 184 23.90 9.95 -12.97
C GLY A 184 24.94 10.99 -12.53
N THR A 185 24.52 12.24 -12.33
CA THR A 185 25.38 13.33 -11.83
C THR A 185 25.58 13.25 -10.31
N TYR A 186 24.62 12.68 -9.59
CA TYR A 186 24.61 12.54 -8.13
C TYR A 186 24.42 11.07 -7.76
N PRO A 187 25.46 10.24 -7.90
CA PRO A 187 25.34 8.81 -7.67
C PRO A 187 24.95 8.55 -6.21
N ILE A 188 23.80 7.91 -6.03
CA ILE A 188 23.38 7.38 -4.73
C ILE A 188 23.90 5.95 -4.64
N PRO A 189 24.74 5.61 -3.66
CA PRO A 189 25.24 4.25 -3.51
C PRO A 189 24.08 3.24 -3.50
N ARG A 190 24.20 2.20 -4.33
CA ARG A 190 23.27 1.04 -4.38
C ARG A 190 21.87 1.37 -4.92
N LEU A 191 21.65 2.59 -5.43
CA LEU A 191 20.53 2.89 -6.30
C LEU A 191 20.81 2.34 -7.70
N LYS A 192 20.04 1.35 -8.14
CA LYS A 192 20.04 0.86 -9.52
C LYS A 192 19.12 1.75 -10.36
N ILE A 193 19.69 2.63 -11.18
CA ILE A 193 18.92 3.50 -12.07
C ILE A 193 18.68 2.77 -13.40
N HIS A 194 17.42 2.68 -13.79
CA HIS A 194 16.97 2.04 -15.02
C HIS A 194 16.29 3.07 -15.91
N SER A 195 16.78 3.19 -17.14
CA SER A 195 16.17 3.99 -18.21
C SER A 195 16.29 3.24 -19.53
N LEU A 196 15.24 3.25 -20.35
CA LEU A 196 15.32 2.73 -21.71
C LEU A 196 15.99 3.76 -22.62
N GLY A 197 17.19 3.43 -23.13
CA GLY A 197 17.81 4.20 -24.20
C GLY A 197 17.00 4.10 -25.50
N GLU A 198 17.07 5.15 -26.33
CA GLU A 198 16.30 5.25 -27.57
C GLU A 198 16.52 4.07 -28.53
N GLU A 199 17.73 3.50 -28.55
CA GLU A 199 18.14 2.43 -29.48
C GLU A 199 17.46 1.07 -29.21
N ARG A 200 16.97 0.80 -27.99
CA ARG A 200 16.40 -0.51 -27.63
C ARG A 200 14.94 -0.69 -28.07
N ILE A 201 14.26 0.41 -28.37
CA ILE A 201 12.79 0.43 -28.57
C ILE A 201 12.40 -0.20 -29.90
N GLU A 202 13.27 -0.16 -30.92
CA GLU A 202 12.96 -0.70 -32.25
C GLU A 202 12.97 -2.24 -32.29
N THR A 203 13.75 -2.89 -31.42
CA THR A 203 13.89 -4.36 -31.42
C THR A 203 12.86 -5.06 -30.53
N GLU A 204 12.29 -4.38 -29.55
CA GLU A 204 11.33 -4.94 -28.59
C GLU A 204 9.86 -4.94 -29.06
N SER A 205 9.61 -4.63 -30.34
CA SER A 205 8.33 -4.94 -31.02
C SER A 205 7.97 -6.45 -30.98
N GLY A 206 8.85 -7.30 -30.45
CA GLY A 206 8.60 -8.71 -30.12
C GLY A 206 7.89 -8.98 -28.78
N LEU A 207 7.60 -7.97 -27.96
CA LEU A 207 6.80 -8.11 -26.73
C LEU A 207 5.29 -8.29 -26.98
N THR A 208 4.90 -8.64 -28.22
CA THR A 208 3.52 -8.83 -28.70
C THR A 208 2.78 -10.01 -28.06
N GLY A 209 3.37 -10.69 -27.06
CA GLY A 209 2.78 -11.85 -26.39
C GLY A 209 1.89 -11.56 -25.17
N PHE A 210 1.89 -10.34 -24.62
CA PHE A 210 1.10 -9.99 -23.43
C PHE A 210 0.11 -8.87 -23.74
N PRO A 211 -1.10 -9.17 -24.27
CA PRO A 211 -1.94 -8.19 -24.96
C PRO A 211 -2.67 -7.17 -24.07
N SER A 212 -2.29 -6.96 -22.80
CA SER A 212 -3.12 -6.16 -21.86
C SER A 212 -2.37 -5.49 -20.72
N PHE A 213 -1.04 -5.40 -20.75
CA PHE A 213 -0.28 -4.76 -19.67
C PHE A 213 0.39 -3.47 -20.12
N SER A 214 0.43 -2.50 -19.21
CA SER A 214 1.24 -1.30 -19.37
C SER A 214 2.69 -1.64 -19.78
N PRO A 215 3.23 -0.99 -20.84
CA PRO A 215 4.62 -1.17 -21.27
C PRO A 215 5.63 -0.89 -20.15
N TRP A 216 5.32 0.03 -19.24
CA TRP A 216 6.14 0.31 -18.06
C TRP A 216 6.23 -0.87 -17.12
N LEU A 217 5.09 -1.47 -16.77
CA LEU A 217 5.09 -2.61 -15.84
C LEU A 217 5.78 -3.83 -16.46
N GLY A 218 5.56 -4.08 -17.75
CA GLY A 218 6.25 -5.15 -18.47
C GLY A 218 7.77 -4.92 -18.58
N TRP A 219 8.21 -3.68 -18.76
CA TRP A 219 9.62 -3.32 -18.74
C TRP A 219 10.25 -3.51 -17.35
N ILE A 220 9.58 -3.07 -16.29
CA ILE A 220 10.06 -3.27 -14.92
C ILE A 220 10.24 -4.77 -14.63
N GLU A 221 9.24 -5.60 -14.96
CA GLU A 221 9.34 -7.06 -14.83
C GLU A 221 10.51 -7.65 -15.63
N SER A 222 10.73 -7.20 -16.87
CA SER A 222 11.78 -7.74 -17.74
C SER A 222 13.20 -7.37 -17.28
N VAL A 223 13.34 -6.23 -16.60
CA VAL A 223 14.60 -5.78 -15.98
C VAL A 223 14.89 -6.57 -14.72
N LEU A 224 13.89 -6.76 -13.85
CA LEU A 224 14.06 -7.45 -12.57
C LEU A 224 14.28 -8.96 -12.74
N ARG A 225 13.62 -9.58 -13.73
CA ARG A 225 13.72 -11.02 -14.09
C ARG A 225 13.48 -11.97 -12.91
N ASN A 226 14.52 -12.19 -12.10
CA ASN A 226 14.58 -13.14 -11.00
C ASN A 226 14.74 -12.45 -9.63
N GLU A 227 14.79 -11.12 -9.60
CA GLU A 227 14.80 -10.31 -8.37
C GLU A 227 13.35 -10.11 -7.90
N ALA A 228 13.10 -10.35 -6.61
CA ALA A 228 11.79 -10.14 -5.99
C ALA A 228 11.71 -8.70 -5.52
N LEU A 229 10.54 -8.07 -5.58
CA LEU A 229 10.32 -6.81 -4.90
C LEU A 229 9.61 -7.06 -3.58
N ASP A 230 9.94 -6.24 -2.59
CA ASP A 230 9.18 -6.12 -1.34
C ASP A 230 8.13 -5.01 -1.46
N ALA A 231 8.52 -3.90 -2.09
CA ALA A 231 7.69 -2.70 -2.21
C ALA A 231 7.83 -2.04 -3.58
N VAL A 232 6.77 -1.35 -4.01
CA VAL A 232 6.82 -0.45 -5.16
C VAL A 232 6.22 0.89 -4.79
N HIS A 233 6.98 1.97 -5.00
CA HIS A 233 6.52 3.34 -4.84
C HIS A 233 6.29 3.96 -6.22
N PHE A 234 5.04 4.27 -6.53
CA PHE A 234 4.64 4.96 -7.75
C PHE A 234 4.58 6.47 -7.53
N ILE A 235 5.33 7.21 -8.34
CA ILE A 235 5.30 8.67 -8.39
C ILE A 235 4.87 9.06 -9.80
N CYS A 236 3.55 9.05 -10.02
CA CYS A 236 2.96 9.17 -11.36
C CYS A 236 1.66 9.96 -11.29
N PRO A 237 1.30 10.75 -12.33
CA PRO A 237 -0.01 11.39 -12.39
C PRO A 237 -1.13 10.35 -12.35
N THR A 238 -2.30 10.76 -11.86
CA THR A 238 -3.50 9.93 -11.84
C THR A 238 -4.68 10.67 -12.45
N GLU A 239 -5.56 9.95 -13.12
CA GLU A 239 -6.81 10.53 -13.63
C GLU A 239 -7.99 9.90 -12.89
N SER A 240 -9.03 10.70 -12.64
CA SER A 240 -10.32 10.19 -12.21
C SER A 240 -11.27 10.14 -13.40
N SER A 241 -11.83 8.97 -13.64
CA SER A 241 -13.06 8.75 -14.38
C SER A 241 -14.23 8.62 -13.41
N ASP A 242 -15.47 8.69 -13.89
CA ASP A 242 -16.68 8.77 -13.06
C ASP A 242 -16.80 7.67 -11.98
N GLU A 243 -16.19 6.50 -12.17
CA GLU A 243 -16.21 5.41 -11.18
C GLU A 243 -14.82 4.90 -10.75
N ARG A 244 -13.75 5.35 -11.40
CA ARG A 244 -12.41 4.74 -11.24
C ARG A 244 -11.33 5.78 -11.31
N SER A 245 -10.26 5.60 -10.55
CA SER A 245 -9.00 6.27 -10.82
C SER A 245 -8.00 5.31 -11.45
N ASN A 246 -7.16 5.83 -12.34
CA ASN A 246 -6.08 5.12 -13.01
C ASN A 246 -4.77 5.90 -12.86
N LEU A 247 -3.64 5.19 -12.79
CA LEU A 247 -2.33 5.82 -12.99
C LEU A 247 -2.20 6.17 -14.46
N LEU A 248 -1.56 7.29 -14.75
CA LEU A 248 -1.18 7.70 -16.09
C LEU A 248 0.31 7.52 -16.27
N LEU A 249 0.69 6.72 -17.25
CA LEU A 249 2.07 6.52 -17.66
C LEU A 249 2.24 6.83 -19.14
N ARG A 250 3.37 7.37 -19.57
CA ARG A 250 3.75 7.50 -20.97
C ARG A 250 3.64 6.13 -21.66
N ALA A 251 3.10 6.09 -22.87
CA ALA A 251 2.93 4.83 -23.61
C ALA A 251 4.25 4.09 -23.89
N SER A 252 5.39 4.78 -23.80
CA SER A 252 6.71 4.17 -23.90
C SER A 252 7.65 4.75 -22.82
N PRO A 253 8.29 3.90 -21.99
CA PRO A 253 9.19 4.39 -20.93
C PRO A 253 10.48 5.06 -21.45
N GLY A 254 10.87 4.76 -22.70
CA GLY A 254 12.10 5.29 -23.29
C GLY A 254 11.92 6.50 -24.21
N ARG A 255 10.71 7.05 -24.34
CA ARG A 255 10.45 8.22 -25.20
C ARG A 255 9.99 9.40 -24.35
N ASP A 256 10.72 10.50 -24.43
CA ASP A 256 10.31 11.78 -23.83
C ASP A 256 9.19 12.48 -24.63
N ALA A 257 8.92 12.04 -25.86
CA ALA A 257 7.93 12.67 -26.75
C ALA A 257 6.49 12.46 -26.25
N ALA A 258 5.88 13.59 -25.86
CA ALA A 258 4.61 13.82 -25.15
C ALA A 258 3.28 13.25 -25.72
N GLN A 259 3.25 12.31 -26.67
CA GLN A 259 2.02 12.15 -27.48
C GLN A 259 0.99 11.12 -27.00
N SER A 260 1.28 10.28 -26.01
CA SER A 260 0.25 9.42 -25.43
C SER A 260 0.53 9.00 -24.00
N LEU A 261 -0.44 9.26 -23.13
CA LEU A 261 -0.55 8.64 -21.81
C LEU A 261 -1.41 7.38 -21.95
N THR A 262 -1.06 6.34 -21.19
CA THR A 262 -1.78 5.09 -21.08
C THR A 262 -2.28 4.97 -19.65
N ALA A 263 -3.57 4.74 -19.49
CA ALA A 263 -4.18 4.47 -18.20
C ALA A 263 -3.77 3.06 -17.73
N VAL A 264 -3.29 2.96 -16.49
CA VAL A 264 -2.97 1.71 -15.81
C VAL A 264 -3.94 1.52 -14.66
N TYR A 265 -4.74 0.46 -14.75
CA TYR A 265 -5.81 0.20 -13.79
C TYR A 265 -5.26 -0.38 -12.48
N PRO A 266 -5.97 -0.21 -11.34
CA PRO A 266 -5.58 -0.84 -10.07
C PRO A 266 -5.39 -2.36 -10.19
N SER A 267 -6.20 -3.05 -11.00
CA SER A 267 -6.07 -4.51 -11.22
C SER A 267 -4.79 -4.91 -11.95
N GLU A 268 -4.30 -4.05 -12.86
CA GLU A 268 -3.03 -4.27 -13.54
C GLU A 268 -1.87 -4.12 -12.57
N VAL A 269 -1.89 -3.05 -11.75
CA VAL A 269 -0.89 -2.84 -10.68
C VAL A 269 -0.92 -3.99 -9.67
N ALA A 270 -2.11 -4.42 -9.22
CA ALA A 270 -2.23 -5.55 -8.31
C ALA A 270 -1.62 -6.84 -8.89
N SER A 271 -1.83 -7.09 -10.19
CA SER A 271 -1.28 -8.26 -10.88
C SER A 271 0.24 -8.15 -11.05
N PHE A 272 0.76 -6.97 -11.38
CA PHE A 272 2.18 -6.68 -11.43
C PHE A 272 2.86 -6.91 -10.08
N LEU A 273 2.34 -6.31 -9.01
CA LEU A 273 2.87 -6.48 -7.65
C LEU A 273 2.84 -7.95 -7.21
N GLN A 274 1.80 -8.69 -7.59
CA GLN A 274 1.75 -10.13 -7.31
C GLN A 274 2.84 -10.91 -8.05
N ARG A 275 3.12 -10.58 -9.32
CA ARG A 275 4.15 -11.27 -10.12
C ARG A 275 5.57 -10.93 -9.68
N THR A 276 5.81 -9.70 -9.22
CA THR A 276 7.11 -9.29 -8.69
C THR A 276 7.32 -9.70 -7.25
N GLY A 277 6.29 -10.20 -6.55
CA GLY A 277 6.37 -10.59 -5.15
C GLY A 277 6.17 -9.44 -4.15
N ALA A 278 5.96 -8.21 -4.63
CA ALA A 278 5.78 -7.03 -3.81
C ALA A 278 4.58 -7.16 -2.89
N TRP A 279 4.81 -6.98 -1.58
CA TRP A 279 3.79 -7.00 -0.54
C TRP A 279 3.28 -5.59 -0.19
N ALA A 280 4.09 -4.55 -0.34
CA ALA A 280 3.67 -3.16 -0.13
C ALA A 280 3.54 -2.38 -1.45
N ALA A 281 2.61 -1.44 -1.47
CA ALA A 281 2.49 -0.46 -2.55
C ALA A 281 2.38 0.96 -1.96
N LEU A 282 3.12 1.90 -2.53
CA LEU A 282 3.17 3.28 -2.08
C LEU A 282 2.86 4.19 -3.27
N PHE A 283 2.16 5.29 -3.02
CA PHE A 283 1.71 6.22 -4.06
C PHE A 283 1.95 7.65 -3.61
N SER A 284 2.63 8.42 -4.45
CA SER A 284 2.70 9.87 -4.29
C SER A 284 2.37 10.56 -5.61
N PRO A 285 1.38 11.46 -5.67
CA PRO A 285 1.11 12.22 -6.89
C PRO A 285 2.26 13.21 -7.15
N PRO A 286 2.63 13.49 -8.42
CA PRO A 286 3.52 14.60 -8.73
C PRO A 286 2.93 15.92 -8.19
N GLN A 287 3.77 16.79 -7.63
CA GLN A 287 3.26 17.99 -6.97
C GLN A 287 2.61 18.94 -7.97
N GLY A 288 1.50 19.57 -7.57
CA GLY A 288 0.83 20.59 -8.38
C GLY A 288 0.16 20.01 -9.64
N SER A 289 0.06 18.69 -9.72
CA SER A 289 -0.64 18.00 -10.80
C SER A 289 -2.15 18.18 -10.71
N GLY A 290 -2.68 18.50 -9.52
CA GLY A 290 -4.12 18.52 -9.28
C GLY A 290 -4.73 17.11 -9.29
N THR A 291 -3.90 16.07 -9.18
CA THR A 291 -4.30 14.67 -9.22
C THR A 291 -4.28 14.01 -7.84
N GLU A 292 -4.25 14.81 -6.77
CA GLU A 292 -4.10 14.30 -5.40
C GLU A 292 -5.32 13.47 -4.99
N GLU A 293 -6.54 13.96 -5.25
CA GLU A 293 -7.79 13.24 -4.97
C GLU A 293 -7.89 11.94 -5.79
N SER A 294 -7.52 11.98 -7.07
CA SER A 294 -7.54 10.79 -7.93
C SER A 294 -6.53 9.75 -7.43
N CYS A 295 -5.35 10.18 -7.01
CA CYS A 295 -4.32 9.29 -6.46
C CYS A 295 -4.76 8.64 -5.14
N ARG A 296 -5.43 9.39 -4.25
CA ARG A 296 -6.06 8.84 -3.04
C ARG A 296 -7.07 7.75 -3.40
N TYR A 297 -7.94 8.03 -4.37
CA TYR A 297 -8.95 7.08 -4.82
C TYR A 297 -8.33 5.83 -5.49
N PHE A 298 -7.21 5.99 -6.22
CA PHE A 298 -6.45 4.90 -6.80
C PHE A 298 -5.86 3.99 -5.71
N ALA A 299 -5.15 4.58 -4.74
CA ALA A 299 -4.52 3.86 -3.64
C ALA A 299 -5.56 3.12 -2.78
N ASP A 300 -6.71 3.76 -2.49
CA ASP A 300 -7.84 3.12 -1.83
C ASP A 300 -8.36 1.92 -2.64
N SER A 301 -8.62 2.11 -3.93
CA SER A 301 -9.09 1.06 -4.83
C SER A 301 -8.12 -0.12 -4.91
N LEU A 302 -6.80 0.14 -4.85
CA LEU A 302 -5.79 -0.90 -4.82
C LEU A 302 -5.80 -1.66 -3.49
N ALA A 303 -5.83 -0.96 -2.34
CA ALA A 303 -5.92 -1.56 -1.01
C ALA A 303 -7.13 -2.49 -0.87
N GLN A 304 -8.18 -2.22 -1.65
CA GLN A 304 -9.38 -3.02 -1.73
C GLN A 304 -9.27 -4.29 -2.56
N ILE A 305 -8.26 -4.50 -3.41
CA ILE A 305 -8.20 -5.66 -4.31
C ILE A 305 -6.96 -6.53 -4.13
N ARG A 306 -6.04 -6.14 -3.24
CA ARG A 306 -4.87 -6.94 -2.90
C ARG A 306 -4.64 -7.01 -1.39
N PRO A 307 -4.01 -8.10 -0.92
CA PRO A 307 -3.42 -8.13 0.41
C PRO A 307 -2.16 -7.25 0.48
N GLY A 308 -1.78 -6.90 1.69
CA GLY A 308 -0.61 -6.12 2.03
C GLY A 308 -0.85 -4.62 2.19
N PRO A 309 0.13 -3.89 2.75
CA PRO A 309 -0.02 -2.46 3.04
C PRO A 309 -0.09 -1.59 1.80
N VAL A 310 -0.87 -0.51 1.88
CA VAL A 310 -0.95 0.52 0.85
C VAL A 310 -0.83 1.89 1.48
N LEU A 311 0.21 2.63 1.09
CA LEU A 311 0.44 4.02 1.49
C LEU A 311 0.02 4.96 0.37
N TYR A 312 -0.73 6.00 0.73
CA TYR A 312 -0.79 7.24 -0.04
C TYR A 312 -0.03 8.32 0.73
N HIS A 313 0.86 9.03 0.03
CA HIS A 313 1.64 10.13 0.58
C HIS A 313 1.53 11.37 -0.31
N GLU A 314 1.25 12.53 0.28
CA GLU A 314 1.15 13.80 -0.44
C GLU A 314 2.41 14.65 -0.25
N PHE A 315 2.97 15.10 -1.38
CA PHE A 315 4.05 16.06 -1.37
C PHE A 315 3.52 17.47 -1.08
N ASP A 316 4.08 18.09 -0.05
CA ASP A 316 3.84 19.48 0.34
C ASP A 316 5.01 20.38 -0.12
N ASP A 317 4.84 21.70 -0.01
CA ASP A 317 5.88 22.69 -0.25
C ASP A 317 6.98 22.65 0.83
N ASP A 318 6.65 22.22 2.05
CA ASP A 318 7.62 22.02 3.14
C ASP A 318 8.35 20.68 3.00
N ILE A 319 9.47 20.71 2.29
CA ILE A 319 10.32 19.55 2.00
C ILE A 319 10.81 18.84 3.27
N GLU A 320 11.20 19.59 4.31
CA GLU A 320 11.72 18.97 5.55
C GLU A 320 10.63 18.22 6.29
N GLN A 321 9.43 18.81 6.36
CA GLN A 321 8.29 18.16 6.96
C GLN A 321 7.87 16.91 6.15
N VAL A 322 7.81 17.01 4.83
CA VAL A 322 7.51 15.90 3.92
C VAL A 322 8.46 14.74 4.16
N ARG A 323 9.78 15.01 4.15
CA ARG A 323 10.79 13.98 4.38
C ARG A 323 10.63 13.33 5.75
N ASN A 324 10.46 14.11 6.81
CA ASN A 324 10.28 13.56 8.17
C ASN A 324 9.02 12.68 8.28
N ARG A 325 7.92 13.06 7.62
CA ARG A 325 6.72 12.21 7.55
C ARG A 325 7.03 10.90 6.83
N LEU A 326 7.70 10.97 5.68
CA LEU A 326 8.03 9.81 4.87
C LEU A 326 9.00 8.86 5.59
N ASP A 327 10.06 9.38 6.23
CA ASP A 327 11.01 8.64 7.04
C ASP A 327 10.28 7.83 8.13
N LYS A 328 9.37 8.46 8.89
CA LYS A 328 8.58 7.78 9.94
C LYS A 328 7.70 6.67 9.38
N VAL A 329 7.08 6.90 8.22
CA VAL A 329 6.22 5.89 7.59
C VAL A 329 7.04 4.71 7.08
N TYR A 330 8.18 4.95 6.44
CA TYR A 330 9.09 3.90 6.00
C TYR A 330 9.67 3.12 7.19
N GLN A 331 10.02 3.82 8.26
CA GLN A 331 10.45 3.19 9.51
C GLN A 331 9.38 2.28 10.10
N PHE A 332 8.13 2.74 10.13
CA PHE A 332 7.01 1.95 10.62
C PHE A 332 6.72 0.74 9.72
N LEU A 333 6.60 0.96 8.41
CA LEU A 333 6.13 -0.04 7.45
C LEU A 333 7.14 -1.18 7.26
N PHE A 334 8.44 -0.86 7.30
CA PHE A 334 9.52 -1.81 7.07
C PHE A 334 10.24 -2.22 8.35
N ALA A 335 9.64 -1.96 9.52
CA ALA A 335 10.13 -2.50 10.78
C ALA A 335 10.03 -4.03 10.81
N SER A 336 11.11 -4.68 11.23
CA SER A 336 11.12 -6.14 11.44
C SER A 336 10.22 -6.57 12.60
N ASP A 337 9.97 -5.67 13.55
CA ASP A 337 9.15 -5.85 14.74
C ASP A 337 7.99 -4.83 14.73
N PRO A 338 6.86 -5.11 15.39
CA PRO A 338 5.80 -4.12 15.56
C PRO A 338 6.34 -2.81 16.13
N SER A 339 5.91 -1.67 15.59
CA SER A 339 6.46 -0.36 15.93
C SER A 339 5.35 0.67 16.25
N GLU A 340 5.74 1.87 16.67
CA GLU A 340 4.78 2.94 16.98
C GLU A 340 4.14 3.45 15.67
N ALA A 341 2.81 3.51 15.64
CA ALA A 341 2.09 3.99 14.45
C ALA A 341 2.40 5.47 14.17
N PRO A 342 2.74 5.86 12.92
CA PRO A 342 3.03 7.24 12.59
C PRO A 342 1.76 8.08 12.63
N GLN A 343 1.88 9.33 13.09
CA GLN A 343 0.81 10.31 12.97
C GLN A 343 0.79 10.86 11.54
N LEU A 344 -0.25 10.49 10.79
CA LEU A 344 -0.47 10.93 9.42
C LEU A 344 -1.39 12.16 9.41
N HIS A 345 -1.18 13.04 8.42
CA HIS A 345 -2.02 14.22 8.21
C HIS A 345 -2.65 14.17 6.81
N GLU A 346 -1.93 14.57 5.76
CA GLU A 346 -2.42 14.48 4.37
C GLU A 346 -2.33 13.06 3.80
N ASP A 347 -1.57 12.19 4.47
CA ASP A 347 -1.27 10.82 4.07
C ASP A 347 -2.31 9.84 4.63
N PHE A 348 -2.40 8.64 4.03
CA PHE A 348 -3.11 7.52 4.67
C PHE A 348 -2.39 6.20 4.47
N LEU A 349 -2.57 5.29 5.43
CA LEU A 349 -1.96 3.97 5.40
C LEU A 349 -2.99 2.88 5.70
N TYR A 350 -3.22 2.01 4.72
CA TYR A 350 -3.82 0.69 4.96
C TYR A 350 -2.75 -0.26 5.45
N CYS A 351 -2.93 -0.84 6.63
CA CYS A 351 -1.96 -1.80 7.16
C CYS A 351 -2.56 -2.77 8.18
N GLN A 352 -1.87 -3.88 8.44
CA GLN A 352 -2.33 -4.85 9.43
C GLN A 352 -2.10 -4.33 10.87
N PRO A 353 -3.03 -4.55 11.80
CA PRO A 353 -2.81 -4.19 13.21
C PRO A 353 -1.58 -4.84 13.83
N ALA A 354 -1.18 -6.03 13.36
CA ALA A 354 0.03 -6.71 13.78
C ALA A 354 1.33 -5.92 13.56
N LEU A 355 1.32 -4.83 12.78
CA LEU A 355 2.45 -3.91 12.63
C LEU A 355 2.58 -2.91 13.78
N VAL A 356 1.54 -2.73 14.61
CA VAL A 356 1.51 -1.73 15.67
C VAL A 356 1.89 -2.36 17.01
N SER A 357 2.91 -1.80 17.65
CA SER A 357 3.46 -2.24 18.95
C SER A 357 2.42 -2.32 20.08
N ASP A 358 1.40 -1.46 20.08
CA ASP A 358 0.28 -1.50 21.04
C ASP A 358 -0.45 -2.86 21.06
N TYR A 359 -0.34 -3.66 19.99
CA TYR A 359 -1.03 -4.95 19.84
C TYR A 359 -0.10 -6.18 19.93
N GLU A 360 1.20 -6.00 20.18
CA GLU A 360 2.22 -7.08 20.20
C GLU A 360 1.91 -8.16 21.25
N ASN A 361 1.39 -7.77 22.42
CA ASN A 361 1.12 -8.69 23.53
C ASN A 361 -0.07 -9.63 23.29
N TRP A 362 -0.86 -9.43 22.23
CA TRP A 362 -2.07 -10.19 22.00
C TRP A 362 -1.84 -11.52 21.27
N ASP A 363 -0.75 -11.63 20.50
CA ASP A 363 -0.56 -12.72 19.54
C ASP A 363 0.59 -13.69 19.90
N SER A 364 0.89 -13.78 21.20
CA SER A 364 1.96 -14.63 21.76
C SER A 364 1.80 -16.14 21.48
N GLY A 365 0.72 -16.57 20.81
CA GLY A 365 0.45 -17.96 20.45
C GLY A 365 0.55 -18.32 18.96
N ARG A 366 0.68 -17.36 18.02
CA ARG A 366 0.63 -17.67 16.58
C ARG A 366 1.83 -17.22 15.76
N ASN A 367 2.70 -16.36 16.28
CA ASN A 367 3.80 -15.85 15.49
C ASN A 367 5.01 -16.77 15.58
N GLU A 368 5.12 -17.69 14.61
CA GLU A 368 6.43 -18.15 14.19
C GLU A 368 7.24 -16.91 13.78
N VAL A 369 8.19 -16.52 14.62
CA VAL A 369 9.09 -15.42 14.28
C VAL A 369 9.81 -15.80 13.00
N PRO A 370 9.67 -15.03 11.90
CA PRO A 370 10.35 -15.35 10.67
C PRO A 370 11.85 -15.47 10.94
N PRO A 371 12.53 -16.46 10.36
CA PRO A 371 13.95 -16.64 10.58
C PRO A 371 14.68 -15.35 10.22
N ARG A 372 15.49 -14.86 11.16
CA ARG A 372 16.35 -13.70 10.95
C ARG A 372 17.76 -14.17 10.62
N ALA A 373 18.44 -13.42 9.76
CA ALA A 373 19.87 -13.52 9.59
C ALA A 373 20.58 -13.31 10.94
N SER A 374 21.69 -14.02 11.12
CA SER A 374 22.50 -13.89 12.33
C SER A 374 22.97 -12.44 12.52
N VAL A 375 23.20 -12.03 13.77
CA VAL A 375 23.67 -10.67 14.09
C VAL A 375 24.94 -10.31 13.30
N THR A 376 25.86 -11.27 13.10
CA THR A 376 27.07 -11.08 12.31
C THR A 376 26.76 -10.83 10.84
N GLN A 377 25.87 -11.61 10.21
CA GLN A 377 25.45 -11.39 8.82
C GLN A 377 24.79 -10.03 8.64
N ARG A 378 23.95 -9.59 9.58
CA ARG A 378 23.28 -8.28 9.51
C ARG A 378 24.27 -7.12 9.68
N VAL A 379 25.25 -7.26 10.58
CA VAL A 379 26.33 -6.28 10.73
C VAL A 379 27.18 -6.21 9.46
N TRP A 380 27.54 -7.35 8.88
CA TRP A 380 28.29 -7.38 7.62
C TRP A 380 27.51 -6.76 6.47
N ALA A 381 26.23 -7.10 6.33
CA ALA A 381 25.34 -6.52 5.32
C ALA A 381 25.24 -5.00 5.48
N ARG A 382 25.13 -4.46 6.69
CA ARG A 382 25.11 -3.00 6.93
C ARG A 382 26.45 -2.34 6.63
N LEU A 383 27.56 -2.95 7.07
CA LEU A 383 28.90 -2.41 6.84
C LEU A 383 29.23 -2.37 5.35
N SER A 384 28.84 -3.38 4.56
CA SER A 384 29.01 -3.37 3.10
C SER A 384 28.18 -2.30 2.40
N GLN A 385 27.10 -1.78 3.01
CA GLN A 385 26.35 -0.65 2.41
C GLN A 385 27.01 0.71 2.65
N GLN A 386 27.72 0.84 3.77
CA GLN A 386 28.30 2.12 4.19
C GLN A 386 29.72 2.33 3.62
N SER A 387 30.36 1.30 3.09
CA SER A 387 31.75 1.36 2.66
C SER A 387 32.02 0.61 1.36
N ASP A 388 32.52 1.34 0.36
CA ASP A 388 33.02 0.78 -0.90
C ASP A 388 34.26 -0.12 -0.73
N LEU A 389 34.89 -0.10 0.46
CA LEU A 389 36.08 -0.90 0.76
C LEU A 389 35.73 -2.35 1.15
N ILE A 390 34.48 -2.62 1.50
CA ILE A 390 34.02 -3.96 1.89
C ILE A 390 33.36 -4.60 0.66
N PRO A 391 33.74 -5.84 0.27
CA PRO A 391 33.08 -6.54 -0.83
C PRO A 391 31.56 -6.57 -0.64
N ASP A 392 30.81 -6.43 -1.75
CA ASP A 392 29.34 -6.47 -1.73
C ASP A 392 28.87 -7.79 -1.12
N TYR A 393 28.43 -7.73 0.14
CA TYR A 393 27.86 -8.84 0.87
C TYR A 393 26.35 -8.76 0.76
N ARG A 394 25.75 -9.78 0.13
CA ARG A 394 24.31 -9.92 0.02
C ARG A 394 23.81 -11.05 0.92
N LEU A 395 22.77 -10.76 1.69
CA LEU A 395 21.98 -11.76 2.37
C LEU A 395 21.32 -12.70 1.35
N SER A 396 21.13 -13.95 1.76
CA SER A 396 20.44 -14.93 0.93
C SER A 396 18.97 -14.56 0.86
N GLU A 397 18.50 -14.21 -0.33
CA GLU A 397 17.10 -13.91 -0.58
C GLU A 397 16.40 -15.13 -1.17
N ALA A 398 15.11 -15.30 -0.85
CA ALA A 398 14.31 -16.33 -1.47
C ALA A 398 14.14 -16.03 -2.99
N PRO A 399 14.09 -17.05 -3.86
CA PRO A 399 13.92 -16.83 -5.30
C PRO A 399 12.64 -16.04 -5.60
N ALA A 400 12.63 -15.12 -6.59
CA ALA A 400 11.45 -14.29 -6.87
C ALA A 400 10.13 -15.06 -7.07
N TRP A 401 10.18 -16.28 -7.62
CA TRP A 401 8.98 -17.10 -7.79
C TRP A 401 8.33 -17.49 -6.46
N THR A 402 9.09 -17.64 -5.36
CA THR A 402 8.52 -17.97 -4.04
C THR A 402 7.70 -16.80 -3.50
N SER A 403 8.24 -15.58 -3.60
CA SER A 403 7.53 -14.36 -3.21
C SER A 403 6.28 -14.16 -4.08
N ALA A 404 6.39 -14.36 -5.40
CA ALA A 404 5.24 -14.26 -6.30
C ALA A 404 4.15 -15.32 -6.01
N ALA A 405 4.56 -16.57 -5.74
CA ALA A 405 3.65 -17.64 -5.34
C ALA A 405 2.98 -17.35 -4.00
N GLN A 406 3.72 -16.80 -3.03
CA GLN A 406 3.18 -16.36 -1.76
C GLN A 406 2.10 -15.28 -1.95
N ARG A 407 2.35 -14.25 -2.78
CA ARG A 407 1.33 -13.23 -3.10
C ARG A 407 0.10 -13.83 -3.77
N PHE A 408 0.28 -14.81 -4.64
CA PHE A 408 -0.83 -15.51 -5.26
C PHE A 408 -1.69 -16.24 -4.22
N VAL A 409 -1.07 -16.97 -3.28
CA VAL A 409 -1.80 -17.67 -2.21
C VAL A 409 -2.58 -16.70 -1.34
N GLU A 410 -1.94 -15.60 -0.90
CA GLU A 410 -2.59 -14.57 -0.08
C GLU A 410 -3.80 -13.96 -0.80
N LYS A 411 -3.66 -13.64 -2.09
CA LYS A 411 -4.77 -13.11 -2.89
C LYS A 411 -5.88 -14.13 -3.10
N ALA A 412 -5.54 -15.38 -3.40
CA ALA A 412 -6.53 -16.44 -3.59
C ALA A 412 -7.31 -16.72 -2.30
N SER A 413 -6.66 -16.65 -1.14
CA SER A 413 -7.32 -16.72 0.17
C SER A 413 -8.30 -15.57 0.38
N LEU A 414 -7.88 -14.34 0.08
CA LEU A 414 -8.74 -13.15 0.11
C LEU A 414 -9.98 -13.30 -0.79
N ASP A 415 -9.80 -13.73 -2.04
CA ASP A 415 -10.88 -13.91 -3.00
C ASP A 415 -11.85 -15.03 -2.56
N SER A 416 -11.31 -16.12 -2.00
CA SER A 416 -12.07 -17.22 -1.38
C SER A 416 -12.97 -16.70 -0.23
N HIS A 417 -12.43 -15.89 0.67
CA HIS A 417 -13.22 -15.30 1.76
C HIS A 417 -14.32 -14.36 1.27
N ARG A 418 -14.04 -13.55 0.24
CA ARG A 418 -15.03 -12.65 -0.37
C ARG A 418 -16.15 -13.42 -1.03
N PHE A 419 -15.81 -14.49 -1.76
CA PHE A 419 -16.78 -15.37 -2.39
C PHE A 419 -17.72 -15.97 -1.35
N LEU A 420 -17.20 -16.54 -0.26
CA LEU A 420 -18.01 -17.11 0.83
C LEU A 420 -18.94 -16.06 1.47
N ARG A 421 -18.46 -14.84 1.73
CA ARG A 421 -19.29 -13.77 2.30
C ARG A 421 -20.41 -13.36 1.35
N SER A 422 -20.12 -13.25 0.05
CA SER A 422 -21.12 -12.92 -0.95
C SER A 422 -22.19 -14.02 -1.06
N ALA A 423 -21.79 -15.29 -0.95
CA ALA A 423 -22.71 -16.43 -0.94
C ALA A 423 -23.60 -16.48 0.30
N GLN A 424 -23.08 -16.11 1.48
CA GLN A 424 -23.83 -16.06 2.74
C GLN A 424 -24.82 -14.89 2.82
N GLY A 425 -24.48 -13.74 2.23
CA GLY A 425 -25.33 -12.55 2.25
C GLY A 425 -26.48 -12.58 1.24
N SER A 426 -26.35 -13.39 0.19
CA SER A 426 -27.40 -13.60 -0.79
C SER A 426 -28.37 -14.67 -0.28
N PHE A 427 -29.69 -14.44 -0.40
CA PHE A 427 -30.76 -15.41 -0.08
C PHE A 427 -30.77 -16.62 -1.04
N LEU A 428 -29.60 -17.15 -1.39
CA LEU A 428 -29.47 -18.28 -2.28
C LEU A 428 -29.83 -19.58 -1.55
N ASP A 429 -30.36 -20.49 -2.35
CA ASP A 429 -30.81 -21.82 -1.96
C ASP A 429 -29.70 -22.61 -1.24
N GLU A 430 -30.07 -23.40 -0.22
CA GLU A 430 -29.13 -24.15 0.64
C GLU A 430 -28.17 -25.05 -0.16
N ALA A 431 -28.65 -25.54 -1.32
CA ALA A 431 -27.87 -26.32 -2.27
C ALA A 431 -26.68 -25.54 -2.87
N VAL A 432 -26.85 -24.25 -3.18
CA VAL A 432 -25.77 -23.40 -3.73
C VAL A 432 -24.69 -23.17 -2.68
N SER A 433 -25.09 -22.98 -1.41
CA SER A 433 -24.17 -22.78 -0.29
C SER A 433 -23.30 -24.02 -0.04
N SER A 434 -23.89 -25.23 -0.05
CA SER A 434 -23.12 -26.47 0.15
C SER A 434 -22.10 -26.74 -0.98
N SER A 435 -22.49 -26.47 -2.24
CA SER A 435 -21.60 -26.58 -3.39
C SER A 435 -20.44 -25.57 -3.32
N ALA A 436 -20.74 -24.32 -2.96
CA ALA A 436 -19.73 -23.27 -2.77
C ALA A 436 -18.73 -23.63 -1.66
N MET A 437 -19.20 -24.18 -0.53
CA MET A 437 -18.33 -24.63 0.56
C MET A 437 -17.42 -25.80 0.14
N SER A 438 -17.96 -26.78 -0.61
CA SER A 438 -17.16 -27.89 -1.12
C SER A 438 -16.05 -27.43 -2.06
N ALA A 439 -16.38 -26.55 -3.02
CA ALA A 439 -15.39 -25.95 -3.93
C ALA A 439 -14.32 -25.16 -3.16
N ASN A 440 -14.73 -24.42 -2.13
CA ASN A 440 -13.81 -23.67 -1.28
C ASN A 440 -12.81 -24.56 -0.54
N ASN A 441 -13.26 -25.71 -0.02
CA ASN A 441 -12.37 -26.65 0.68
C ASN A 441 -11.28 -27.22 -0.24
N VAL A 442 -11.62 -27.48 -1.52
CA VAL A 442 -10.64 -27.93 -2.53
C VAL A 442 -9.60 -26.85 -2.81
N VAL A 443 -10.04 -25.59 -2.97
CA VAL A 443 -9.15 -24.45 -3.14
C VAL A 443 -8.22 -24.31 -1.93
N GLN A 444 -8.76 -24.34 -0.71
CA GLN A 444 -7.97 -24.21 0.52
C GLN A 444 -6.95 -25.35 0.70
N SER A 445 -7.32 -26.59 0.36
CA SER A 445 -6.36 -27.71 0.35
C SER A 445 -5.22 -27.48 -0.64
N THR A 446 -5.53 -26.97 -1.84
CA THR A 446 -4.54 -26.70 -2.88
C THR A 446 -3.60 -25.56 -2.46
N LEU A 447 -4.15 -24.49 -1.88
CA LEU A 447 -3.37 -23.38 -1.33
C LEU A 447 -2.45 -23.82 -0.21
N SER A 448 -2.90 -24.72 0.68
CA SER A 448 -2.07 -25.31 1.73
C SER A 448 -0.89 -26.11 1.16
N ASP A 449 -1.09 -26.87 0.08
CA ASP A 449 -0.01 -27.64 -0.55
C ASP A 449 1.01 -26.72 -1.25
N ILE A 450 0.56 -25.64 -1.90
CA ILE A 450 1.45 -24.61 -2.44
C ILE A 450 2.26 -23.95 -1.31
N GLN A 451 1.62 -23.62 -0.19
CA GLN A 451 2.28 -23.01 0.96
C GLN A 451 3.41 -23.90 1.51
N LYS A 452 3.19 -25.21 1.62
CA LYS A 452 4.24 -26.15 2.06
C LYS A 452 5.47 -26.14 1.14
N ILE A 453 5.27 -26.00 -0.18
CA ILE A 453 6.37 -25.91 -1.15
C ILE A 453 7.12 -24.60 -0.99
N ILE A 454 6.40 -23.48 -0.78
CA ILE A 454 7.01 -22.17 -0.52
C ILE A 454 7.87 -22.22 0.75
N ASP A 455 7.32 -22.75 1.85
CA ASP A 455 8.01 -22.79 3.14
C ASP A 455 9.31 -23.62 3.08
N GLN A 456 9.38 -24.64 2.22
CA GLN A 456 10.60 -25.41 1.97
C GLN A 456 11.72 -24.63 1.28
N HIS A 457 11.40 -23.56 0.55
CA HIS A 457 12.36 -22.75 -0.21
C HIS A 457 12.67 -21.40 0.44
N VAL A 458 11.84 -20.95 1.38
CA VAL A 458 12.07 -19.73 2.16
C VAL A 458 13.02 -19.99 3.34
N LEU A 459 12.98 -21.18 3.94
CA LEU A 459 13.84 -21.51 5.06
C LEU A 459 15.26 -21.88 4.56
N PRO A 460 16.33 -21.20 5.03
CA PRO A 460 17.68 -21.64 4.74
C PRO A 460 17.87 -23.07 5.24
N SER A 461 18.51 -23.92 4.43
CA SER A 461 18.87 -25.28 4.86
C SER A 461 19.70 -25.17 6.14
N LYS A 462 19.25 -25.84 7.21
CA LYS A 462 19.89 -25.80 8.54
C LYS A 462 21.33 -26.37 8.58
N ASP A 463 21.87 -26.81 7.44
CA ASP A 463 23.06 -27.64 7.35
C ASP A 463 24.31 -26.95 6.76
N ASP A 464 24.29 -25.62 6.55
CA ASP A 464 25.46 -24.81 6.18
C ASP A 464 25.86 -23.83 7.31
#